data_AF-A0A3B9X0X7-F1
#
_entry.id   AF-A0A3B9X0X7-F1
#
_cell.length_a   1.000
_cell.length_b   1.000
_cell.length_c   1.000
_cell.angle_alpha   90.00
_cell.angle_beta   90.00
_cell.angle_gamma   90.00
#
_symmetry.space_group_name_H-M   'P 1'
#
loop_
_entity.id
_entity.type
_entity.pdbx_description
1 polymer ?
#
loop_
_entity_poly.entity_id
_entity_poly.type
_entity_poly.pdbx_seq_one_letter_code
_entity_poly.pdbx_strand_id
1 'polypeptide(L)'
;MRLLPVLFIFMVLPITLTKCGEAKDFVSPADVYMTDPEAVKRGKLLFVGTCAGYCHKLTPERVDALYLFDCEWKHGSSDQEIFNTVTMGVPNTRMVGFGTGFPEGENDLWKIIAFLRTNSAQCS
;
A
#
# COMPACT_ATOMS: atom_id res chain seq x y z
N MET A 1 58.08 9.51 47.10
CA MET A 1 58.17 8.28 46.28
C MET A 1 57.55 7.15 47.10
N ARG A 2 56.42 6.53 46.81
CA ARG A 2 55.67 6.31 45.56
C ARG A 2 54.16 6.32 45.89
N LEU A 3 53.35 6.98 45.06
CA LEU A 3 51.88 6.95 45.12
C LEU A 3 51.40 5.62 44.53
N LEU A 4 50.53 4.89 45.24
CA LEU A 4 49.78 3.76 44.68
C LEU A 4 48.67 4.30 43.77
N PRO A 5 48.50 3.82 42.52
CA PRO A 5 47.35 4.18 41.72
C PRO A 5 46.15 3.31 42.14
N VAL A 6 45.07 3.96 42.53
CA VAL A 6 43.76 3.34 42.70
C VAL A 6 43.30 2.84 41.34
N LEU A 7 43.31 1.52 41.16
CA LEU A 7 42.78 0.84 39.99
C LEU A 7 41.25 0.93 40.04
N PHE A 8 40.68 2.00 39.49
CA PHE A 8 39.25 2.10 39.23
C PHE A 8 38.88 1.11 38.13
N ILE A 9 38.51 -0.10 38.52
CA ILE A 9 37.89 -1.09 37.63
C ILE A 9 36.49 -0.55 37.31
N PHE A 10 36.37 0.18 36.20
CA PHE A 10 35.08 0.46 35.56
C PHE A 10 34.53 -0.86 35.03
N MET A 11 33.72 -1.53 35.84
CA MET A 11 32.90 -2.68 35.42
C MET A 11 31.81 -2.14 34.50
N VAL A 12 32.12 -2.02 33.20
CA VAL A 12 31.17 -1.64 32.16
C VAL A 12 30.23 -2.84 31.97
N LEU A 13 29.06 -2.77 32.60
CA LEU A 13 27.97 -3.73 32.41
C LEU A 13 27.49 -3.60 30.95
N PRO A 14 27.56 -4.65 30.12
CA PRO A 14 27.03 -4.57 28.76
C PRO A 14 25.51 -4.46 28.85
N ILE A 15 24.99 -3.27 28.54
CA ILE A 15 23.57 -3.03 28.34
C ILE A 15 23.19 -3.81 27.07
N THR A 16 22.63 -5.01 27.26
CA THR A 16 22.06 -5.81 26.17
C THR A 16 20.74 -5.20 25.73
N LEU A 17 20.81 -4.17 24.89
CA LEU A 17 19.67 -3.72 24.09
C LEU A 17 19.43 -4.74 22.97
N THR A 18 18.71 -5.83 23.28
CA THR A 18 18.19 -6.73 22.26
C THR A 18 16.69 -6.89 22.43
N LYS A 19 15.96 -6.02 21.73
CA LYS A 19 14.66 -6.38 21.14
C LYS A 19 14.38 -5.46 19.96
N CYS A 20 14.94 -5.80 18.80
CA CYS A 20 14.29 -5.41 17.55
C CYS A 20 12.95 -6.14 17.57
N GLY A 21 11.84 -5.40 17.70
CA GLY A 21 10.55 -5.95 17.36
C GLY A 21 10.58 -6.29 15.88
N GLU A 22 10.38 -7.56 15.55
CA GLU A 22 10.09 -7.98 14.18
C GLU A 22 8.87 -7.17 13.74
N ALA A 23 9.10 -6.20 12.85
CA ALA A 23 8.04 -5.60 12.07
C ALA A 23 7.44 -6.77 11.30
N LYS A 24 6.27 -7.26 11.74
CA LYS A 24 5.50 -8.19 10.95
C LYS A 24 5.06 -7.40 9.73
N ASP A 25 5.73 -7.63 8.61
CA ASP A 25 5.30 -7.13 7.32
C ASP A 25 3.83 -7.52 7.17
N PHE A 26 2.94 -6.53 7.26
CA PHE A 26 1.51 -6.77 7.23
C PHE A 26 1.15 -7.01 5.77
N VAL A 27 1.22 -8.27 5.35
CA VAL A 27 0.87 -8.72 4.00
C VAL A 27 -0.59 -8.38 3.77
N SER A 28 -0.87 -7.55 2.78
CA SER A 28 -2.25 -7.18 2.46
C SER A 28 -2.93 -8.30 1.67
N PRO A 29 -4.26 -8.37 1.61
CA PRO A 29 -4.94 -9.31 0.72
C PRO A 29 -4.55 -9.15 -0.76
N ALA A 30 -4.12 -7.96 -1.17
CA ALA A 30 -3.69 -7.72 -2.54
C ALA A 30 -2.41 -8.51 -2.89
N ASP A 31 -1.48 -8.68 -1.96
CA ASP A 31 -0.24 -9.43 -2.18
C ASP A 31 -0.51 -10.89 -2.62
N VAL A 32 -1.53 -11.52 -2.01
CA VAL A 32 -1.98 -12.86 -2.40
C VAL A 32 -2.50 -12.84 -3.84
N TYR A 33 -3.38 -11.90 -4.17
CA TYR A 33 -3.98 -11.79 -5.51
C TYR A 33 -2.99 -11.40 -6.61
N MET A 34 -1.92 -10.67 -6.29
CA MET A 34 -0.86 -10.33 -7.27
C MET A 34 -0.18 -11.58 -7.83
N THR A 35 -0.17 -12.68 -7.08
CA THR A 35 0.41 -13.97 -7.51
C THR A 35 -0.58 -14.88 -8.25
N ASP A 36 -1.85 -14.46 -8.39
CA ASP A 36 -2.90 -15.19 -9.10
C ASP A 36 -3.28 -14.45 -10.41
N PRO A 37 -2.90 -14.99 -11.59
CA PRO A 37 -3.21 -14.35 -12.87
C PRO A 37 -4.71 -14.12 -13.13
N GLU A 38 -5.59 -15.01 -12.66
CA GLU A 38 -7.03 -14.84 -12.87
C GLU A 38 -7.60 -13.78 -11.92
N ALA A 39 -7.06 -13.65 -10.70
CA ALA A 39 -7.38 -12.56 -9.80
C ALA A 39 -6.98 -11.19 -10.37
N VAL A 40 -5.75 -11.06 -10.89
CA VAL A 40 -5.28 -9.82 -11.55
C VAL A 40 -6.13 -9.49 -12.77
N LYS A 41 -6.44 -10.48 -13.61
CA LYS A 41 -7.31 -10.31 -14.78
C LYS A 41 -8.71 -9.85 -14.38
N ARG A 42 -9.28 -10.42 -13.31
CA ARG A 42 -10.56 -9.96 -12.76
C ARG A 42 -10.48 -8.51 -12.28
N GLY A 43 -9.43 -8.16 -11.53
CA GLY A 43 -9.16 -6.79 -11.10
C GLY A 43 -9.09 -5.81 -12.26
N LYS A 44 -8.41 -6.18 -13.35
CA LYS A 44 -8.36 -5.40 -14.59
C LYS A 44 -9.75 -5.16 -15.18
N LEU A 45 -10.56 -6.20 -15.33
CA LEU A 45 -11.90 -6.07 -15.92
C LEU A 45 -12.80 -5.15 -15.10
N LEU A 46 -12.74 -5.27 -13.77
CA LEU A 46 -13.46 -4.40 -12.85
C LEU A 46 -12.96 -2.96 -12.93
N PHE A 47 -11.63 -2.75 -12.95
CA PHE A 47 -11.05 -1.43 -13.10
C PHE A 47 -11.48 -0.77 -14.42
N VAL A 48 -11.44 -1.51 -15.53
CA VAL A 48 -11.87 -1.02 -16.84
C VAL A 48 -13.35 -0.64 -16.83
N GLY A 49 -14.22 -1.51 -16.30
CA GLY A 49 -15.66 -1.28 -16.31
C GLY A 49 -16.15 -0.20 -15.34
N THR A 50 -15.49 -0.06 -14.19
CA THR A 50 -15.99 0.77 -13.07
C THR A 50 -15.18 2.06 -12.88
N CYS A 51 -13.88 2.04 -13.14
CA CYS A 51 -13.00 3.18 -12.88
C CYS A 51 -12.60 3.87 -14.20
N ALA A 52 -12.02 3.12 -15.13
CA ALA A 52 -11.48 3.68 -16.37
C ALA A 52 -12.55 4.02 -17.41
N GLY A 53 -13.69 3.30 -17.38
CA GLY A 53 -14.86 3.60 -18.20
C GLY A 53 -15.46 4.97 -17.92
N TYR A 54 -15.11 5.62 -16.81
CA TYR A 54 -15.67 6.91 -16.39
C TYR A 54 -14.61 7.99 -16.19
N CYS A 55 -13.57 7.73 -15.39
CA CYS A 55 -12.71 8.79 -14.86
C CYS A 55 -11.22 8.52 -15.07
N HIS A 56 -10.70 7.43 -14.50
CA HIS A 56 -9.27 7.12 -14.53
C HIS A 56 -8.83 6.61 -15.91
N LYS A 57 -7.53 6.67 -16.22
CA LYS A 57 -7.00 6.19 -17.50
C LYS A 57 -5.96 5.11 -17.27
N LEU A 58 -5.87 4.20 -18.25
CA LEU A 58 -4.84 3.15 -18.30
C LEU A 58 -3.49 3.68 -18.82
N THR A 59 -3.50 4.91 -19.33
CA THR A 59 -2.41 5.63 -19.99
C THR A 59 -2.29 7.02 -19.37
N PRO A 60 -1.09 7.64 -19.39
CA PRO A 60 -0.84 8.96 -18.82
C PRO A 60 -1.45 10.05 -19.72
N GLU A 61 -2.77 10.21 -19.60
CA GLU A 61 -3.54 11.22 -20.31
C GLU A 61 -3.95 12.35 -19.36
N ARG A 62 -4.00 13.58 -19.88
CA ARG A 62 -4.48 14.73 -19.10
C ARG A 62 -6.00 14.71 -19.03
N VAL A 63 -6.53 14.24 -17.91
CA VAL A 63 -7.96 14.27 -17.55
C VAL A 63 -8.14 14.79 -16.12
N ASP A 64 -9.38 14.99 -15.69
CA ASP A 64 -9.70 15.50 -14.35
C ASP A 64 -9.41 14.49 -13.20
N ALA A 65 -9.07 13.24 -13.54
CA ALA A 65 -8.74 12.17 -12.60
C ALA A 65 -7.24 11.87 -12.58
N LEU A 66 -6.74 11.38 -11.43
CA LEU A 66 -5.34 10.99 -11.28
C LEU A 66 -4.99 9.78 -12.15
N TYR A 67 -3.76 9.76 -12.66
CA TYR A 67 -3.17 8.56 -13.23
C TYR A 67 -2.72 7.65 -12.06
N LEU A 68 -3.18 6.40 -12.04
CA LEU A 68 -3.03 5.52 -10.86
C LEU A 68 -1.89 4.50 -10.99
N PHE A 69 -1.10 4.59 -12.06
CA PHE A 69 -0.01 3.66 -12.34
C PHE A 69 1.38 4.32 -12.27
N ASP A 70 1.45 5.58 -11.83
CA ASP A 70 2.70 6.24 -11.48
C ASP A 70 2.96 6.19 -9.96
N CYS A 71 3.92 6.98 -9.49
CA CYS A 71 4.31 7.05 -8.09
C CYS A 71 3.60 8.17 -7.31
N GLU A 72 2.69 8.92 -7.94
CA GLU A 72 2.06 10.09 -7.33
C GLU A 72 0.71 9.76 -6.69
N TRP A 73 0.72 9.55 -5.37
CA TRP A 73 -0.48 9.26 -4.58
C TRP A 73 -0.92 10.46 -3.74
N LYS A 74 -2.16 10.94 -3.96
CA LYS A 74 -2.72 12.10 -3.20
C LYS A 74 -3.50 11.71 -1.95
N HIS A 75 -3.88 10.45 -1.80
CA HIS A 75 -4.78 9.97 -0.74
C HIS A 75 -4.21 8.77 0.01
N GLY A 76 -2.87 8.69 0.10
CA GLY A 76 -2.17 7.52 0.64
C GLY A 76 -1.87 6.49 -0.44
N SER A 77 -0.78 5.73 -0.23
CA SER A 77 -0.23 4.80 -1.21
C SER A 77 -0.13 3.38 -0.71
N SER A 78 -0.50 3.07 0.54
CA SER A 78 -0.60 1.69 1.02
C SER A 78 -1.87 1.01 0.51
N ASP A 79 -1.87 -0.33 0.45
CA ASP A 79 -3.02 -1.09 -0.04
C ASP A 79 -4.29 -0.80 0.76
N GLN A 80 -4.16 -0.67 2.09
CA GLN A 80 -5.28 -0.34 2.96
C GLN A 80 -5.80 1.09 2.73
N GLU A 81 -4.92 2.06 2.47
CA GLU A 81 -5.34 3.44 2.15
C GLU A 81 -6.07 3.50 0.80
N ILE A 82 -5.61 2.75 -0.20
CA ILE A 82 -6.31 2.64 -1.48
C ILE A 82 -7.67 1.98 -1.27
N PHE A 83 -7.73 0.87 -0.52
CA PHE A 83 -8.99 0.20 -0.18
C PHE A 83 -9.97 1.17 0.49
N ASN A 84 -9.50 1.91 1.49
CA ASN A 84 -10.28 2.90 2.22
C ASN A 84 -10.77 4.04 1.32
N THR A 85 -9.90 4.55 0.44
CA THR A 85 -10.22 5.62 -0.51
C THR A 85 -11.29 5.19 -1.50
N VAL A 86 -11.20 3.99 -2.06
CA VAL A 86 -12.21 3.48 -3.01
C VAL A 86 -13.52 3.15 -2.28
N THR A 87 -13.43 2.66 -1.05
CA THR A 87 -14.62 2.35 -0.23
C THR A 87 -15.40 3.61 0.14
N MET A 88 -14.71 4.65 0.62
CA MET A 88 -15.33 5.88 1.14
C MET A 88 -15.53 6.97 0.08
N GLY A 89 -14.76 6.92 -1.02
CA GLY A 89 -14.65 8.01 -1.97
C GLY A 89 -13.76 9.14 -1.45
N VAL A 90 -13.65 10.21 -2.23
CA VAL A 90 -12.87 11.40 -1.86
C VAL A 90 -13.82 12.58 -1.68
N PRO A 91 -13.97 13.13 -0.45
CA PRO A 91 -14.86 14.25 -0.17
C PRO A 91 -14.58 15.47 -1.07
N ASN A 92 -15.65 16.17 -1.46
CA ASN A 92 -15.59 17.34 -2.35
C ASN A 92 -14.99 17.07 -3.74
N THR A 93 -15.06 15.82 -4.21
CA THR A 93 -14.68 15.43 -5.57
C THR A 93 -15.77 14.60 -6.24
N ARG A 94 -15.54 14.21 -7.50
CA ARG A 94 -16.41 13.29 -8.24
C ARG A 94 -16.16 11.81 -7.93
N MET A 95 -15.11 11.49 -7.16
CA MET A 95 -14.78 10.10 -6.81
C MET A 95 -15.68 9.62 -5.68
N VAL A 96 -16.78 8.96 -6.04
CA VAL A 96 -17.74 8.39 -5.10
C VAL A 96 -17.15 7.20 -4.34
N GLY A 97 -17.71 6.91 -3.16
CA GLY A 97 -17.42 5.69 -2.43
C GLY A 97 -18.19 4.51 -3.00
N PHE A 98 -17.48 3.40 -3.24
CA PHE A 98 -18.07 2.16 -3.77
C PHE A 98 -18.56 1.22 -2.67
N GLY A 99 -18.18 1.44 -1.41
CA GLY A 99 -18.51 0.54 -0.31
C GLY A 99 -18.14 -0.91 -0.63
N THR A 100 -19.07 -1.82 -0.38
CA THR A 100 -18.99 -3.24 -0.75
C THR A 100 -19.72 -3.56 -2.07
N GLY A 101 -19.97 -2.55 -2.92
CA GLY A 101 -20.86 -2.64 -4.08
C GLY A 101 -20.33 -3.41 -5.30
N PHE A 102 -19.16 -4.05 -5.21
CA PHE A 102 -18.65 -4.91 -6.27
C PHE A 102 -19.32 -6.29 -6.27
N PRO A 103 -19.34 -7.03 -7.39
CA PRO A 103 -20.03 -8.32 -7.50
C PRO A 103 -19.63 -9.37 -6.44
N GLU A 104 -18.35 -9.44 -6.06
CA GLU A 104 -17.86 -10.31 -4.97
C GLU A 104 -17.44 -9.50 -3.73
N GLY A 105 -18.03 -8.32 -3.53
CA GLY A 105 -17.77 -7.44 -2.40
C GLY A 105 -16.31 -6.99 -2.32
N GLU A 106 -15.75 -6.97 -1.11
CA GLU A 106 -14.40 -6.46 -0.85
C GLU A 106 -13.30 -7.25 -1.58
N ASN A 107 -13.54 -8.54 -1.85
CA ASN A 107 -12.57 -9.36 -2.60
C ASN A 107 -12.30 -8.78 -3.98
N ASP A 108 -13.30 -8.20 -4.62
CA ASP A 108 -13.14 -7.54 -5.92
C ASP A 108 -12.36 -6.25 -5.83
N LEU A 109 -12.53 -5.48 -4.75
CA LEU A 109 -11.72 -4.31 -4.50
C LEU A 109 -10.24 -4.69 -4.29
N TRP A 110 -9.96 -5.73 -3.52
CA TRP A 110 -8.59 -6.22 -3.35
C TRP A 110 -7.97 -6.73 -4.65
N LYS A 111 -8.75 -7.34 -5.55
CA LYS A 111 -8.29 -7.72 -6.90
C LYS A 111 -8.00 -6.50 -7.78
N ILE A 112 -8.79 -5.42 -7.67
CA ILE A 112 -8.49 -4.15 -8.34
C ILE A 112 -7.15 -3.60 -7.83
N ILE A 113 -6.92 -3.62 -6.51
CA ILE A 113 -5.64 -3.16 -5.92
C ILE A 113 -4.48 -4.01 -6.43
N ALA A 114 -4.62 -5.34 -6.47
CA ALA A 114 -3.60 -6.22 -7.05
C ALA A 114 -3.33 -5.90 -8.53
N PHE A 115 -4.36 -5.58 -9.31
CA PHE A 115 -4.19 -5.10 -10.68
C PHE A 115 -3.41 -3.78 -10.74
N LEU A 116 -3.72 -2.81 -9.88
CA LEU A 116 -2.94 -1.56 -9.80
C LEU A 116 -1.48 -1.89 -9.51
N ARG A 117 -1.17 -2.66 -8.46
CA ARG A 117 0.21 -2.98 -8.06
C ARG A 117 1.02 -3.71 -9.12
N THR A 118 0.42 -4.66 -9.83
CA THR A 118 1.10 -5.39 -10.91
C THR A 118 1.38 -4.52 -12.14
N ASN A 119 0.75 -3.34 -12.26
CA ASN A 119 0.88 -2.44 -13.40
C ASN A 119 1.43 -1.05 -13.05
N SER A 120 1.65 -0.75 -11.76
CA SER A 120 2.27 0.48 -11.30
C SER A 120 3.77 0.48 -11.61
N ALA A 121 4.32 1.68 -11.81
CA ALA A 121 5.76 1.87 -11.80
C ALA A 121 6.39 1.30 -10.51
N GLN A 122 7.61 0.76 -10.61
CA GLN A 122 8.38 0.39 -9.43
C GLN A 122 8.86 1.68 -8.76
N CYS A 123 8.16 2.07 -7.70
CA CYS A 123 8.47 3.26 -6.91
C CYS A 123 9.39 2.86 -5.76
N SER A 124 10.47 3.63 -5.56
CA SER A 124 11.48 3.44 -4.50
C SER A 124 11.15 4.24 -3.26
#